data_AF-A0A1D8S5J0-F1
#
_entry.id   AF-A0A1D8S5J0-F1
#
_cell.length_a   1.000
_cell.length_b   1.000
_cell.length_c   1.000
_cell.angle_alpha   90.00
_cell.angle_beta   90.00
_cell.angle_gamma   90.00
#
_symmetry.space_group_name_H-M   'P 1'
#
loop_
_entity.id
_entity.type
_entity.pdbx_description
1 polymer ?
#
loop_
_entity_poly.entity_id
_entity_poly.type
_entity_poly.pdbx_seq_one_letter_code
_entity_poly.pdbx_strand_id
1 'polypeptide(L)'
;MSTSATSQSPIQANDEFRERLRELPPSAKLVAKVLETEEPLSQGQLAEESLLPDRTVRYALNRLSEAELVDSRYSFRDARKQVYYLDV
;
A
#
# COMPACT_ATOMS: atom_id res chain seq x y z
N MET A 1 -10.45 -24.49 17.63
CA MET A 1 -10.25 -24.18 16.20
C MET A 1 -11.11 -22.97 15.89
N SER A 2 -10.50 -21.78 15.84
CA SER A 2 -11.20 -20.54 15.47
C SER A 2 -10.53 -20.04 14.20
N THR A 3 -11.14 -20.31 13.05
CA THR A 3 -10.67 -19.80 11.76
C THR A 3 -11.61 -18.69 11.29
N SER A 4 -10.99 -17.66 10.73
CA SER A 4 -11.55 -16.68 9.80
C SER A 4 -12.19 -15.43 10.42
N ALA A 5 -11.33 -14.52 10.90
CA ALA A 5 -11.58 -13.10 10.68
C ALA A 5 -10.74 -12.70 9.47
N THR A 6 -11.29 -12.87 8.26
CA THR A 6 -10.72 -12.25 7.07
C THR A 6 -10.90 -10.75 7.24
N SER A 7 -9.86 -10.06 7.69
CA SER A 7 -9.75 -8.60 7.64
C SER A 7 -10.04 -8.17 6.20
N GLN A 8 -11.24 -7.65 5.92
CA GLN A 8 -11.61 -7.25 4.56
C GLN A 8 -10.68 -6.11 4.12
N SER A 9 -9.88 -6.33 3.08
CA SER A 9 -8.99 -5.30 2.55
C SER A 9 -9.80 -4.09 2.07
N PRO A 10 -9.31 -2.85 2.23
CA PRO A 10 -9.99 -1.61 1.79
C PRO A 10 -10.40 -1.65 0.32
N ILE A 11 -9.56 -2.28 -0.51
CA ILE A 11 -9.77 -2.48 -1.94
C ILE A 11 -11.04 -3.28 -2.25
N GLN A 12 -11.49 -4.16 -1.33
CA GLN A 12 -12.69 -4.97 -1.52
C GLN A 12 -13.94 -4.32 -0.92
N ALA A 13 -13.78 -3.53 0.15
CA ALA A 13 -14.89 -2.99 0.93
C ALA A 13 -15.36 -1.60 0.47
N ASN A 14 -14.51 -0.81 -0.19
CA ASN A 14 -14.79 0.59 -0.53
C ASN A 14 -14.80 0.83 -2.05
N ASP A 15 -15.97 1.16 -2.62
CA ASP A 15 -16.14 1.42 -4.06
C ASP A 15 -15.43 2.69 -4.54
N GLU A 16 -15.43 3.76 -3.74
CA GLU A 16 -14.76 5.01 -4.07
C GLU A 16 -13.23 4.83 -4.10
N PHE A 17 -12.70 4.06 -3.14
CA PHE A 17 -11.29 3.65 -3.14
C PHE A 17 -10.94 2.93 -4.44
N ARG A 18 -11.79 2.01 -4.89
CA ARG A 18 -11.58 1.26 -6.15
C ARG A 18 -11.67 2.15 -7.38
N GLU A 19 -12.56 3.14 -7.40
CA GLU A 19 -12.65 4.12 -8.48
C GLU A 19 -11.37 4.94 -8.60
N ARG A 20 -10.91 5.53 -7.49
CA ARG A 20 -9.65 6.28 -7.44
C ARG A 20 -8.47 5.41 -7.87
N LEU A 21 -8.40 4.16 -7.38
CA LEU A 21 -7.34 3.22 -7.74
C LEU A 21 -7.37 2.81 -9.22
N ARG A 22 -8.56 2.73 -9.86
CA ARG A 22 -8.70 2.35 -11.27
C ARG A 22 -7.98 3.32 -12.21
N GLU A 23 -8.05 4.61 -11.91
CA GLU A 23 -7.43 5.71 -12.68
C GLU A 23 -5.89 5.76 -12.54
N LEU A 24 -5.32 5.03 -11.57
CA LEU A 24 -3.89 5.03 -11.33
C LEU A 24 -3.10 4.09 -12.27
N PRO A 25 -1.80 4.40 -12.49
CA PRO A 25 -0.94 3.57 -13.34
C PRO A 25 -0.76 2.14 -12.78
N PRO A 26 -0.38 1.17 -13.63
CA PRO A 26 -0.22 -0.23 -13.21
C PRO A 26 0.72 -0.44 -12.03
N SER A 27 1.82 0.33 -11.95
CA SER A 27 2.77 0.25 -10.83
C SER A 27 2.13 0.65 -9.50
N ALA A 28 1.30 1.70 -9.47
CA ALA A 28 0.57 2.11 -8.27
C ALA A 28 -0.45 1.04 -7.84
N LYS A 29 -1.18 0.47 -8.80
CA LYS A 29 -2.13 -0.63 -8.53
C LYS A 29 -1.43 -1.86 -7.94
N LEU A 30 -0.27 -2.22 -8.46
CA LEU A 30 0.52 -3.32 -7.92
C LEU A 30 1.00 -3.03 -6.49
N VAL A 31 1.52 -1.84 -6.22
CA VAL A 31 1.95 -1.45 -4.87
C VAL A 31 0.77 -1.47 -3.88
N ALA A 32 -0.40 -0.97 -4.29
CA ALA A 32 -1.62 -1.04 -3.46
C ALA A 32 -2.01 -2.50 -3.16
N LYS A 33 -1.90 -3.40 -4.15
CA LYS A 33 -2.16 -4.82 -3.96
C LYS A 33 -1.18 -5.47 -2.97
N VAL A 34 0.10 -5.11 -3.03
CA VAL A 34 1.11 -5.57 -2.06
C VAL A 34 0.81 -5.06 -0.66
N LEU A 35 0.27 -3.85 -0.53
CA LEU A 35 -0.16 -3.26 0.74
C LEU A 35 -1.49 -3.82 1.30
N GLU A 36 -2.16 -4.76 0.62
CA GLU A 36 -3.33 -5.45 1.18
C GLU A 36 -2.96 -6.41 2.34
N THR A 37 -1.67 -6.63 2.59
CA THR A 37 -1.18 -7.44 3.72
C THR A 37 -1.50 -6.79 5.07
N GLU A 38 -1.46 -7.56 6.15
CA GLU A 38 -1.80 -7.08 7.50
C GLU A 38 -0.69 -6.23 8.17
N GLU A 39 0.42 -5.94 7.47
CA GLU A 39 1.52 -5.16 8.01
C GLU A 39 1.95 -3.97 7.13
N PRO A 40 2.25 -2.79 7.74
CA PRO A 40 2.84 -1.68 7.00
C PRO A 40 4.24 -2.01 6.49
N LEU A 41 4.51 -1.68 5.23
CA LEU A 41 5.77 -1.99 4.56
C LEU A 41 6.61 -0.73 4.32
N SER A 42 7.92 -0.83 4.50
CA SER A 42 8.85 0.24 4.10
C SER A 42 9.02 0.29 2.58
N GLN A 43 9.57 1.39 2.08
CA GLN A 43 9.80 1.59 0.63
C GLN A 43 10.68 0.47 0.01
N GLY A 44 11.68 0.00 0.75
CA GLY A 44 12.56 -1.10 0.30
C GLY A 44 11.85 -2.46 0.30
N GLN A 45 11.06 -2.75 1.34
CA GLN A 45 10.25 -3.98 1.36
C GLN A 45 9.23 -3.98 0.22
N LEU A 46 8.60 -2.84 -0.08
CA LEU A 46 7.72 -2.72 -1.23
C LEU A 46 8.44 -2.98 -2.55
N ALA A 47 9.69 -2.56 -2.69
CA ALA A 47 10.51 -2.87 -3.88
C ALA A 47 10.79 -4.37 -3.99
N GLU A 48 11.15 -5.02 -2.88
CA GLU A 48 11.38 -6.47 -2.81
C GLU A 48 10.11 -7.26 -3.15
N GLU A 49 8.98 -6.97 -2.50
CA GLU A 49 7.72 -7.72 -2.66
C GLU A 49 7.05 -7.47 -4.02
N SER A 50 7.12 -6.24 -4.55
CA SER A 50 6.52 -5.93 -5.86
C SER A 50 7.42 -6.26 -7.05
N LEU A 51 8.70 -6.59 -6.81
CA LEU A 51 9.74 -6.74 -7.82
C LEU A 51 9.92 -5.49 -8.70
N LEU A 52 9.50 -4.32 -8.20
CA LEU A 52 9.67 -3.04 -8.89
C LEU A 52 10.97 -2.36 -8.44
N PRO A 53 11.66 -1.63 -9.33
CA PRO A 53 12.78 -0.78 -8.93
C PRO A 53 12.34 0.29 -7.91
N ASP A 54 13.24 0.69 -6.99
CA ASP A 54 12.96 1.69 -5.95
C ASP A 54 12.32 2.99 -6.48
N ARG A 55 12.80 3.47 -7.64
CA ARG A 55 12.26 4.67 -8.28
C ARG A 55 10.80 4.51 -8.68
N THR A 56 10.42 3.33 -9.14
CA THR A 56 9.05 3.00 -9.53
C THR A 56 8.15 2.84 -8.32
N VAL A 57 8.65 2.24 -7.23
CA VAL A 57 7.92 2.19 -5.95
C VAL A 57 7.68 3.58 -5.39
N ARG A 58 8.71 4.44 -5.40
CA ARG A 58 8.56 5.84 -4.98
C ARG A 58 7.52 6.58 -5.81
N TYR A 59 7.59 6.43 -7.14
CA TYR A 59 6.59 7.00 -8.03
C TYR A 59 5.18 6.48 -7.71
N ALA A 60 5.02 5.17 -7.52
CA ALA A 60 3.75 4.54 -7.18
C ALA A 60 3.18 5.07 -5.85
N LEU A 61 4.00 5.16 -4.79
CA LEU A 61 3.59 5.70 -3.49
C LEU A 61 3.19 7.16 -3.56
N ASN A 62 3.90 7.98 -4.34
CA ASN A 62 3.49 9.37 -4.56
C ASN A 62 2.11 9.44 -5.22
N ARG A 63 1.86 8.62 -6.25
CA ARG A 63 0.55 8.58 -6.94
C ARG A 63 -0.58 8.08 -6.04
N LEU A 64 -0.30 7.10 -5.18
CA LEU A 64 -1.28 6.61 -4.22
C LEU A 64 -1.58 7.63 -3.12
N SER A 65 -0.56 8.36 -2.66
CA SER A 65 -0.72 9.41 -1.63
C SER A 65 -1.47 10.62 -2.18
N GLU A 66 -1.18 11.05 -3.41
CA GLU A 66 -1.93 12.09 -4.13
C GLU A 66 -3.41 11.73 -4.32
N ALA A 67 -3.73 10.43 -4.44
CA ALA A 67 -5.09 9.92 -4.53
C ALA A 67 -5.74 9.61 -3.18
N GLU A 68 -5.05 9.90 -2.06
CA GLU A 68 -5.52 9.63 -0.70
C GLU A 68 -5.90 8.15 -0.49
N LEU A 69 -5.08 7.24 -1.04
CA LEU A 69 -5.27 5.78 -0.95
C LEU A 69 -4.25 5.09 -0.04
N VAL A 70 -3.18 5.80 0.33
CA VAL A 70 -2.17 5.32 1.28
C VAL A 70 -1.78 6.44 2.22
N ASP A 71 -1.45 6.03 3.44
CA ASP A 71 -0.86 6.88 4.45
C ASP A 71 0.48 6.30 4.90
N SER A 72 1.27 7.08 5.61
CA SER A 72 2.60 6.72 6.05
C SER A 72 2.87 7.19 7.47
N ARG A 73 3.68 6.41 8.18
CA ARG A 73 4.16 6.77 9.51
C ARG A 73 5.61 6.35 9.70
N TYR A 74 6.28 6.94 10.69
CA TYR A 74 7.60 6.47 11.08
C TYR A 74 7.53 5.03 11.59
N SER A 75 8.51 4.21 11.20
CA SER A 75 8.60 2.84 11.65
C SER A 75 8.90 2.78 13.14
N PHE A 76 8.21 1.92 13.85
CA PHE A 76 8.53 1.61 15.26
C PHE A 76 9.87 0.89 15.42
N ARG A 77 10.39 0.25 14.36
CA ARG A 77 11.68 -0.45 14.38
C ARG A 77 12.87 0.47 14.10
N ASP A 78 12.69 1.45 13.21
CA ASP A 78 13.70 2.48 12.89
C ASP A 78 12.98 3.78 12.53
N ALA A 79 12.99 4.76 13.45
CA ALA A 79 12.28 6.02 13.29
C ALA A 79 12.78 6.88 12.10
N ARG A 80 13.93 6.54 11.48
CA ARG A 80 14.40 7.21 10.26
C ARG A 80 13.72 6.70 9.00
N LYS A 81 13.03 5.56 9.09
CA LYS A 81 12.31 4.94 7.98
C LYS A 81 10.83 5.21 8.12
N GLN A 82 10.17 5.43 6.98
CA GLN A 82 8.71 5.41 6.89
C GLN A 82 8.22 4.03 6.47
N VAL A 83 7.04 3.68 6.95
CA VAL A 83 6.26 2.53 6.49
C VAL A 83 4.92 3.05 5.97
N TYR A 84 4.39 2.36 4.97
CA TYR A 84 3.19 2.72 4.23
C TYR A 84 2.10 1.67 4.48
N TYR A 85 0.85 2.10 4.49
CA TYR A 85 -0.33 1.25 4.64
C TYR A 85 -1.48 1.85 3.84
N LEU A 86 -2.48 1.03 3.50
CA LEU A 86 -3.69 1.52 2.84
C LEU A 86 -4.48 2.41 3.81
N ASP A 87 -4.91 3.56 3.33
CA ASP A 87 -5.78 4.48 4.08
C ASP A 87 -7.24 4.00 3.93
N VAL A 88 -7.95 3.82 5.06
CA VAL A 88 -9.25 3.12 5.12
C VAL A 88 -10.32 4.01 5.76
#